data_AF-A0A9E8MUD2-F1
#
_entry.id   AF-A0A9E8MUD2-F1
#
_cell.length_a   1.000
_cell.length_b   1.000
_cell.length_c   1.000
_cell.angle_alpha   90.00
_cell.angle_beta   90.00
_cell.angle_gamma   90.00
#
_symmetry.space_group_name_H-M   'P 1'
#
loop_
_entity.id
_entity.type
_entity.pdbx_description
1 polymer ?
#
loop_
_entity_poly.entity_id
_entity_poly.type
_entity_poly.pdbx_seq_one_letter_code
_entity_poly.pdbx_strand_id
1 'polypeptide(L)' 'MYLINGVALNRLDRPKEAIESLDAGLDYIIEDNKMEADFYNQLAKAYTSLNNLSKAKTFSDKAKKLELPN' A
#
# COMPACT_ATOMS: atom_id res chain seq x y z
N MET A 1 8.30 -4.96 -9.26
CA MET A 1 9.09 -3.72 -9.09
C MET A 1 8.36 -2.64 -8.31
N TYR A 2 7.04 -2.50 -8.45
CA TYR A 2 6.24 -1.44 -7.78
C TYR A 2 6.26 -1.47 -6.25
N LEU A 3 6.08 -2.65 -5.63
CA LEU A 3 6.13 -2.79 -4.16
C LEU A 3 7.48 -2.35 -3.58
N ILE A 4 8.57 -2.81 -4.19
CA ILE A 4 9.94 -2.46 -3.78
C ILE A 4 10.17 -0.95 -3.94
N ASN A 5 9.67 -0.36 -5.03
CA ASN A 5 9.76 1.08 -5.25
C ASN A 5 8.99 1.86 -4.17
N GLY A 6 7.76 1.44 -3.88
CA GLY A 6 6.95 2.02 -2.79
C GLY A 6 7.63 1.94 -1.42
N VAL A 7 8.23 0.79 -1.10
CA VAL A 7 8.99 0.60 0.15
C VAL A 7 10.24 1.50 0.19
N ALA A 8 10.98 1.58 -0.91
CA ALA A 8 12.15 2.45 -1.00
C ALA A 8 11.77 3.92 -0.84
N LEU A 9 10.72 4.37 -1.54
CA LEU A 9 10.23 5.75 -1.46
C LEU A 9 9.71 6.09 -0.06
N ASN A 10 9.02 5.16 0.63
CA ASN A 10 8.65 5.31 2.03
C ASN A 10 9.86 5.47 2.94
N ARG A 11 10.94 4.72 2.69
CA ARG A 11 12.21 4.87 3.46
C ARG A 11 12.96 6.16 3.14
N LEU A 12 12.77 6.71 1.95
CA LEU A 12 13.36 7.98 1.52
C LEU A 12 12.56 9.20 1.99
N ASP A 13 11.57 9.01 2.88
CA ASP A 13 10.66 10.08 3.32
C ASP A 13 9.85 10.69 2.16
N ARG A 14 9.62 9.90 1.10
CA ARG A 14 8.83 10.26 -0.09
C ARG A 14 7.55 9.43 -0.18
N PRO A 15 6.67 9.45 0.85
CA PRO A 15 5.47 8.62 0.85
C PRO A 15 4.45 8.98 -0.25
N LYS A 16 4.47 10.20 -0.79
CA LYS A 16 3.59 10.58 -1.92
C LYS A 16 3.89 9.77 -3.18
N GLU A 17 5.15 9.67 -3.54
CA GLU A 17 5.59 8.90 -4.71
C GLU A 17 5.50 7.40 -4.45
N ALA A 18 5.69 6.99 -3.20
CA ALA A 18 5.42 5.62 -2.80
C ALA A 18 3.98 5.25 -3.12
N ILE A 19 3.01 6.12 -2.78
CA ILE A 19 1.61 5.92 -3.10
C ILE A 19 1.41 5.82 -4.61
N GLU A 20 1.95 6.75 -5.41
CA GLU A 20 1.79 6.70 -6.88
C GLU A 20 2.34 5.40 -7.48
N SER A 21 3.51 4.95 -7.02
CA SER A 21 4.09 3.67 -7.48
C SER A 21 3.26 2.46 -7.05
N LEU A 22 2.71 2.49 -5.83
CA LEU A 22 1.87 1.43 -5.29
C LEU A 22 0.51 1.39 -5.99
N ASP A 23 -0.11 2.54 -6.24
CA ASP A 23 -1.41 2.68 -6.92
C ASP A 23 -1.30 2.19 -8.37
N ALA A 24 -0.23 2.59 -9.08
CA ALA A 24 0.07 2.08 -10.41
C ALA A 24 0.29 0.56 -10.39
N GLY A 25 1.02 0.04 -9.41
CA GLY A 25 1.24 -1.40 -9.28
C GLY A 25 -0.02 -2.17 -8.90
N LEU A 26 -0.96 -1.55 -8.18
CA LEU A 26 -2.23 -2.15 -7.77
C LEU A 26 -3.11 -2.51 -8.98
N ASP A 27 -3.13 -1.65 -9.99
CA ASP A 27 -3.89 -1.87 -11.23
C ASP A 27 -3.36 -3.07 -12.03
N TYR A 28 -2.06 -3.40 -11.86
CA TYR A 28 -1.42 -4.58 -12.44
C TYR A 28 -1.57 -5.85 -11.59
N ILE A 29 -2.05 -5.76 -10.35
CA ILE A 29 -2.31 -6.94 -9.52
C ILE A 29 -3.64 -7.53 -9.95
N ILE A 30 -3.57 -8.62 -10.70
CA ILE A 30 -4.72 -9.39 -11.11
C ILE A 30 -4.57 -10.77 -10.45
N GLU A 31 -5.59 -11.18 -9.68
CA GLU A 31 -5.75 -12.51 -9.07
C GLU A 31 -4.87 -12.86 -7.85
N ASP A 32 -4.06 -11.95 -7.32
CA ASP A 32 -3.23 -12.21 -6.13
C ASP A 32 -3.67 -11.37 -4.92
N ASN A 33 -4.64 -11.89 -4.16
CA ASN A 33 -5.16 -11.25 -2.93
C ASN A 33 -4.06 -11.01 -1.88
N LYS A 34 -3.02 -11.86 -1.84
CA LYS A 34 -1.90 -11.66 -0.93
C LYS A 34 -1.06 -10.47 -1.38
N MET A 35 -0.75 -10.39 -2.67
CA MET A 35 -0.03 -9.24 -3.21
C MET A 35 -0.85 -7.95 -3.06
N GLU A 36 -2.16 -7.97 -3.33
CA GLU A 36 -3.02 -6.80 -3.16
C GLU A 36 -3.05 -6.31 -1.71
N ALA A 37 -3.14 -7.24 -0.75
CA ALA A 37 -3.04 -6.92 0.67
C ALA A 37 -1.70 -6.29 1.06
N ASP A 38 -0.58 -6.82 0.56
CA ASP A 38 0.76 -6.26 0.80
C ASP A 38 0.85 -4.82 0.30
N PHE A 39 0.28 -4.53 -0.88
CA PHE A 39 0.23 -3.17 -1.42
C PHE A 39 -0.59 -2.23 -0.54
N TYR A 40 -1.78 -2.64 -0.09
CA TYR A 40 -2.57 -1.82 0.83
C TYR A 40 -1.88 -1.60 2.18
N ASN A 41 -1.13 -2.58 2.68
CA ASN A 41 -0.31 -2.42 3.88
C ASN A 41 0.81 -1.39 3.68
N GLN A 42 1.47 -1.37 2.51
CA GLN A 42 2.46 -0.33 2.20
C GLN A 42 1.84 1.05 1.98
N LEU A 43 0.66 1.12 1.36
CA LEU A 43 -0.11 2.37 1.22
C LEU A 43 -0.48 2.92 2.60
N ALA A 44 -0.94 2.06 3.51
CA ALA A 44 -1.26 2.47 4.88
C ALA A 44 -0.04 3.08 5.60
N LYS A 45 1.16 2.50 5.44
CA LYS A 45 2.42 3.04 5.98
C LYS A 45 2.79 4.38 5.33
N ALA A 46 2.63 4.52 4.02
CA ALA A 46 2.87 5.76 3.31
C ALA A 46 1.94 6.88 3.80
N TYR A 47 0.63 6.61 3.88
CA TYR A 47 -0.36 7.56 4.39
C TYR A 47 -0.14 7.90 5.86
N THR A 48 0.30 6.95 6.69
CA THR A 48 0.68 7.21 8.10
C THR A 48 1.84 8.19 8.17
N SER A 49 2.86 8.01 7.32
CA SER A 49 4.02 8.91 7.23
C SER A 49 3.61 10.32 6.77
N LEU A 50 2.56 10.42 5.94
CA LEU A 50 1.96 11.70 5.52
C LEU A 50 1.06 12.36 6.57
N ASN A 51 1.02 11.87 7.82
CA ASN A 51 0.05 12.29 8.84
C ASN A 51 -1.42 12.07 8.43
N ASN A 52 -1.68 11.27 7.40
CA ASN A 52 -3.02 10.97 6.91
C ASN A 52 -3.55 9.67 7.53
N LEU A 53 -3.80 9.72 8.84
CA LEU A 53 -4.28 8.57 9.62
C LEU A 53 -5.64 8.05 9.15
N SER A 54 -6.50 8.95 8.62
CA SER A 54 -7.81 8.57 8.08
C SER A 54 -7.66 7.59 6.92
N LYS A 55 -6.87 7.95 5.90
CA LYS A 55 -6.60 7.05 4.77
C LYS A 55 -5.80 5.83 5.20
N ALA A 56 -4.80 5.99 6.06
CA ALA A 56 -3.98 4.88 6.54
C ALA A 56 -4.84 3.77 7.16
N LYS A 57 -5.81 4.15 7.99
CA LYS A 57 -6.75 3.20 8.60
C LYS A 57 -7.61 2.52 7.54
N THR A 58 -8.18 3.27 6.59
CA THR A 58 -8.99 2.70 5.49
C THR A 58 -8.21 1.67 4.68
N PHE A 59 -6.96 1.95 4.33
CA PHE A 59 -6.14 1.01 3.56
C PHE A 59 -5.70 -0.20 4.39
N SER A 60 -5.38 -0.01 5.68
CA SER A 60 -5.06 -1.14 6.56
C SER A 60 -6.25 -2.08 6.79
N ASP A 61 -7.46 -1.54 6.94
CA ASP A 61 -8.69 -2.34 7.02
C ASP A 61 -8.97 -3.11 5.71
N LYS A 62 -8.73 -2.49 4.55
CA LYS A 62 -8.83 -3.17 3.25
C LYS A 62 -7.82 -4.31 3.12
N ALA A 63 -6.55 -4.07 3.47
CA ALA A 63 -5.51 -5.08 3.47
C ALA A 63 -5.93 -6.29 4.30
N LYS A 64 -6.35 -6.05 5.55
CA LYS A 64 -6.82 -7.12 6.46
C LYS A 64 -7.97 -7.94 5.90
N LYS A 65 -8.93 -7.29 5.23
CA LYS A 65 -10.05 -8.00 4.60
C LYS A 65 -9.60 -8.94 3.48
N LEU A 66 -8.53 -8.59 2.76
CA LEU A 66 -7.96 -9.42 1.70
C LEU A 66 -7.04 -10.53 2.25
N GLU A 67 -6.35 -10.27 3.37
CA GLU A 67 -5.54 -11.26 4.10
C GLU A 67 -6.36 -12.27 4.89
N LEU A 68 -7.67 -12.05 5.04
CA LEU A 68 -8.61 -12.99 5.62
C LEU A 68 -9.34 -13.75 4.50
N PRO A 69 -8.69 -14.75 3.84
CA PRO A 69 -9.44 -15.70 3.05
C PRO A 69 -10.29 -16.52 4.02
N ASN A 70 -11.60 -16.48 3.81
CA ASN A 70 -12.57 -17.28 4.53
C ASN A 70 -12.47 -18.76 4.14
#